data_AF-A0A965XSE6-F1
#
_entry.id   AF-A0A965XSE6-F1
#
_cell.length_a   1.000
_cell.length_b   1.000
_cell.length_c   1.000
_cell.angle_alpha   90.00
_cell.angle_beta   90.00
_cell.angle_gamma   90.00
#
_symmetry.space_group_name_H-M   'P 1'
#
loop_
_entity.id
_entity.type
_entity.pdbx_description
1 polymer ?
#
loop_
_entity_poly.entity_id
_entity_poly.type
_entity_poly.pdbx_seq_one_letter_code
_entity_poly.pdbx_strand_id
1 'polypeptide(L)'
;TLEKALFSSPWACRETIAHRIQRLSRQGKDETRADIQVLEGLDKALADITPERFAKFQVLLDMLQKPGPFQFNGRDSSDRLVIFTERIETLRFLHEHLPPLLKLKDKQATMLHGGLPDTDQQGIVEDFGRQESPLRLLLASDVASEGINLHYLCHRMIHFDIPWSLMVFQQRNGRIDRYGQEREPHISYLTTESVNPTIKGDTRILELLIAKDQEAVRSIGDPSAFMGVYDETEEARLTAQAMEEGLSPEAFEARLAENLPDEFDPLAILLGLADEPLPQAQEPPTANMPTLFPDDHDFFLAGLRALRQQSGLDVHFEVQSESRIIEFTPPPDLEIRLRTLPREVRSSPMIFTDNRRAIQEDIARARAEETAWPRLHFLWGQHPVLSWLEDKLLARFSRHEAPVLALPGKLKPGEHVFIVSGLIPNRKGHPLIQHWFGIHLLGNGFEGHVEFEDIVDRFGLGSGVLANPGRAVDVAPLAKLLPDVVFKAREIMTKQRAAFETRIQPQLKDQLARLDELRRRHDCQIQLYFEGMKLPEHRIRDRRESKYREVQQLFEEYRDWIRNTMTTEDKPYIKICAVLTGV
;
A
#
# COMPACT_ATOMS: atom_id res chain seq x y z
N THR A 1 14.29 -30.71 11.40
CA THR A 1 14.32 -32.12 11.83
C THR A 1 14.91 -32.99 10.72
N LEU A 2 15.17 -34.28 11.00
CA LEU A 2 15.66 -35.24 9.99
C LEU A 2 14.58 -35.55 8.94
N GLU A 3 13.34 -35.66 9.38
CA GLU A 3 12.17 -35.81 8.51
C GLU A 3 11.99 -34.63 7.55
N LYS A 4 12.09 -33.38 8.06
CA LYS A 4 12.05 -32.19 7.20
C LYS A 4 13.13 -32.20 6.11
N ALA A 5 14.33 -32.70 6.43
CA ALA A 5 15.40 -32.85 5.45
C ALA A 5 15.11 -33.97 4.43
N LEU A 6 14.51 -35.08 4.88
CA LEU A 6 14.08 -36.20 4.04
C LEU A 6 13.00 -35.78 3.03
N PHE A 7 12.01 -34.99 3.46
CA PHE A 7 10.97 -34.46 2.57
C PHE A 7 11.50 -33.46 1.55
N SER A 8 12.61 -32.79 1.84
CA SER A 8 13.30 -31.94 0.85
C SER A 8 14.03 -32.78 -0.20
N SER A 9 15.10 -33.48 0.18
CA SER A 9 15.82 -34.36 -0.75
C SER A 9 16.72 -35.38 -0.02
N PRO A 10 17.12 -36.48 -0.70
CA PRO A 10 18.14 -37.40 -0.18
C PRO A 10 19.44 -36.68 0.20
N TRP A 11 19.92 -35.74 -0.62
CA TRP A 11 21.14 -34.96 -0.37
C TRP A 11 21.06 -34.13 0.92
N ALA A 12 19.96 -33.39 1.10
CA ALA A 12 19.74 -32.61 2.32
C ALA A 12 19.63 -33.50 3.58
N CYS A 13 19.01 -34.68 3.44
CA CYS A 13 18.92 -35.65 4.53
C CYS A 13 20.31 -36.20 4.91
N ARG A 14 21.15 -36.54 3.92
CA ARG A 14 22.53 -37.01 4.15
C ARG A 14 23.42 -35.98 4.84
N GLU A 15 23.33 -34.70 4.45
CA GLU A 15 24.03 -33.62 5.16
C GLU A 15 23.59 -33.54 6.63
N THR A 16 22.28 -33.59 6.87
CA THR A 16 21.72 -33.57 8.23
C THR A 16 22.19 -34.77 9.05
N ILE A 17 22.25 -35.95 8.44
CA ILE A 17 22.78 -37.18 9.06
C ILE A 17 24.25 -37.02 9.40
N ALA A 18 25.08 -36.52 8.48
CA ALA A 18 26.52 -36.33 8.69
C ALA A 18 26.80 -35.38 9.88
N HIS A 19 26.08 -34.24 9.94
CA HIS A 19 26.17 -33.31 11.08
C HIS A 19 25.73 -33.95 12.39
N ARG A 20 24.68 -34.78 12.36
CA ARG A 20 24.15 -35.46 13.55
C ARG A 20 25.12 -36.54 14.04
N ILE A 21 25.70 -37.35 13.15
CA ILE A 21 26.75 -38.32 13.48
C ILE A 21 27.94 -37.60 14.11
N GLN A 22 28.44 -36.53 13.48
CA GLN A 22 29.57 -35.77 14.01
C GLN A 22 29.30 -35.24 15.43
N ARG A 23 28.09 -34.75 15.70
CA ARG A 23 27.67 -34.28 17.02
C ARG A 23 27.60 -35.41 18.05
N LEU A 24 27.04 -36.57 17.68
CA LEU A 24 26.92 -37.74 18.55
C LEU A 24 28.29 -38.38 18.84
N SER A 25 29.19 -38.43 17.86
CA SER A 25 30.56 -38.93 18.02
C SER A 25 31.38 -38.06 18.98
N ARG A 26 31.13 -36.74 19.04
CA ARG A 26 31.78 -35.84 20.01
C ARG A 26 31.31 -36.04 21.46
N GLN A 27 30.10 -36.58 21.67
CA GLN A 27 29.53 -36.78 23.01
C GLN A 27 30.02 -38.07 23.70
N GLY A 28 30.56 -39.03 22.95
CA GLY A 28 31.37 -40.14 23.48
C GLY A 28 30.70 -41.10 24.47
N LYS A 29 29.36 -41.19 24.50
CA LYS A 29 28.61 -42.11 25.38
C LYS A 29 28.33 -43.44 24.69
N ASP A 30 28.37 -44.57 25.40
CA ASP A 30 28.07 -45.89 24.82
C ASP A 30 26.64 -45.98 24.23
N GLU A 31 25.69 -45.22 24.76
CA GLU A 31 24.31 -45.13 24.27
C GLU A 31 24.20 -44.52 22.86
N THR A 32 25.12 -43.63 22.44
CA THR A 32 25.03 -42.98 21.12
C THR A 32 25.56 -43.86 19.99
N ARG A 33 26.21 -44.99 20.30
CA ARG A 33 26.79 -45.89 19.30
C ARG A 33 25.72 -46.62 18.49
N ALA A 34 24.60 -47.00 19.11
CA ALA A 34 23.47 -47.61 18.42
C ALA A 34 22.80 -46.63 17.44
N ASP A 35 22.57 -45.40 17.88
CA ASP A 35 22.01 -44.34 17.03
C ASP A 35 22.90 -44.02 15.83
N ILE A 36 24.23 -43.95 16.02
CA ILE A 36 25.18 -43.75 14.92
C ILE A 36 25.07 -44.87 13.90
N GLN A 37 24.99 -46.14 14.32
CA GLN A 37 24.85 -47.27 13.39
C GLN A 37 23.55 -47.21 12.57
N VAL A 38 22.44 -46.80 13.19
CA VAL A 38 21.16 -46.60 12.48
C VAL A 38 21.28 -45.46 11.47
N LEU A 39 21.89 -44.34 11.85
CA LEU A 39 22.11 -43.20 10.97
C LEU A 39 23.06 -43.52 9.80
N GLU A 40 24.11 -44.30 10.03
CA GLU A 40 25.01 -44.79 8.98
C GLU A 40 24.29 -45.76 8.02
N GLY A 41 23.40 -46.61 8.55
CA GLY A 41 22.54 -47.47 7.74
C GLY A 41 21.61 -46.66 6.83
N LEU A 42 21.01 -45.59 7.38
CA LEU A 42 20.17 -44.68 6.62
C LEU A 42 20.95 -43.90 5.56
N ASP A 43 22.16 -43.41 5.87
CA ASP A 43 23.02 -42.71 4.89
C ASP A 43 23.35 -43.61 3.70
N LYS A 44 23.66 -44.89 3.94
CA LYS A 44 23.90 -45.87 2.86
C LYS A 44 22.67 -46.05 1.97
N ALA A 45 21.49 -46.22 2.57
CA ALA A 45 20.25 -46.35 1.81
C ALA A 45 19.93 -45.11 0.97
N LEU A 46 20.23 -43.91 1.49
CA LEU A 46 20.06 -42.65 0.75
C LEU A 46 21.12 -42.47 -0.35
N ALA A 47 22.34 -42.97 -0.15
CA ALA A 47 23.40 -42.92 -1.15
C ALA A 47 23.08 -43.75 -2.41
N ASP A 48 22.25 -44.78 -2.28
CA ASP A 48 21.78 -45.61 -3.40
C ASP A 48 20.73 -44.89 -4.29
N ILE A 49 20.20 -43.76 -3.85
CA ILE A 49 19.24 -42.95 -4.60
C ILE A 49 20.00 -42.02 -5.54
N THR A 50 20.04 -42.39 -6.82
CA THR A 50 20.60 -41.55 -7.90
C THR A 50 19.57 -40.53 -8.41
N PRO A 51 19.98 -39.48 -9.15
CA PRO A 51 19.05 -38.51 -9.73
C PRO A 51 17.94 -39.16 -10.58
N GLU A 52 18.25 -40.24 -11.30
CA GLU A 52 17.31 -40.99 -12.14
C GLU A 52 16.29 -41.77 -11.31
N ARG A 53 16.65 -42.15 -10.07
CA ARG A 53 15.78 -42.89 -9.14
C ARG A 53 15.00 -41.98 -8.21
N PHE A 54 15.32 -40.68 -8.18
CA PHE A 54 14.63 -39.73 -7.32
C PHE A 54 13.29 -39.30 -7.95
N ALA A 55 12.21 -39.98 -7.57
CA ALA A 55 10.87 -39.79 -8.16
C ALA A 55 10.41 -38.33 -8.18
N LYS A 56 10.59 -37.58 -7.08
CA LYS A 56 10.21 -36.15 -7.02
C LYS A 56 10.93 -35.30 -8.08
N PHE A 57 12.23 -35.56 -8.29
CA PHE A 57 13.00 -34.87 -9.33
C PHE A 57 12.56 -35.28 -10.74
N GLN A 58 12.21 -36.55 -10.95
CA GLN A 58 11.66 -37.01 -12.24
C GLN A 58 10.30 -36.37 -12.53
N VAL A 59 9.43 -36.22 -11.52
CA VAL A 59 8.14 -35.51 -11.65
C VAL A 59 8.38 -34.04 -11.98
N LEU A 60 9.32 -33.37 -11.31
CA LEU A 60 9.70 -31.99 -11.66
C LEU A 60 10.14 -31.91 -13.13
N LEU A 61 11.01 -32.80 -13.57
CA LEU A 61 11.52 -32.80 -14.94
C LEU A 61 10.38 -33.00 -15.96
N ASP A 62 9.49 -33.94 -15.67
CA ASP A 62 8.30 -34.21 -16.47
C ASP A 62 7.37 -32.99 -16.56
N MET A 63 7.14 -32.31 -15.44
CA MET A 63 6.32 -31.08 -15.39
C MET A 63 6.91 -29.96 -16.25
N LEU A 64 8.23 -29.84 -16.29
CA LEU A 64 8.92 -28.81 -17.06
C LEU A 64 9.04 -29.13 -18.55
N GLN A 65 9.04 -30.41 -18.94
CA GLN A 65 9.20 -30.83 -20.33
C GLN A 65 7.89 -31.10 -21.06
N LYS A 66 6.86 -31.62 -20.36
CA LYS A 66 5.58 -32.00 -20.96
C LYS A 66 4.69 -30.77 -21.18
N PRO A 67 3.78 -30.80 -22.17
CA PRO A 67 2.80 -29.73 -22.37
C PRO A 67 1.93 -29.55 -21.13
N GLY A 68 1.86 -28.33 -20.61
CA GLY A 68 1.12 -28.00 -19.39
C GLY A 68 1.46 -26.60 -18.87
N PRO A 69 0.87 -26.17 -17.73
CA PRO A 69 1.07 -24.83 -17.19
C PRO A 69 2.52 -24.52 -16.77
N PHE A 70 3.32 -25.57 -16.54
CA PHE A 70 4.73 -25.47 -16.15
C PHE A 70 5.72 -25.84 -17.25
N GLN A 71 5.27 -26.05 -18.50
CA GLN A 71 6.18 -26.30 -19.61
C GLN A 71 7.18 -25.15 -19.73
N PHE A 72 8.46 -25.42 -19.51
CA PHE A 72 9.50 -24.39 -19.42
C PHE A 72 10.34 -24.34 -20.69
N ASN A 73 10.42 -23.16 -21.28
CA ASN A 73 11.23 -22.91 -22.46
C ASN A 73 12.28 -21.84 -22.19
N GLY A 74 13.48 -22.26 -21.79
CA GLY A 74 14.59 -21.34 -21.57
C GLY A 74 15.09 -20.57 -22.80
N ARG A 75 14.54 -20.78 -24.00
CA ARG A 75 14.81 -19.94 -25.18
C ARG A 75 13.87 -18.75 -25.30
N ASP A 76 12.72 -18.80 -24.65
CA ASP A 76 11.76 -17.69 -24.62
C ASP A 76 12.26 -16.63 -23.63
N SER A 77 12.30 -15.37 -24.05
CA SER A 77 12.74 -14.26 -23.19
C SER A 77 11.74 -13.90 -22.09
N SER A 78 10.48 -14.23 -22.31
CA SER A 78 9.38 -13.95 -21.40
C SER A 78 9.11 -15.08 -20.41
N ASP A 79 9.71 -16.26 -20.64
CA ASP A 79 9.42 -17.44 -19.85
C ASP A 79 10.38 -17.61 -18.67
N ARG A 80 9.93 -17.17 -17.50
CA ARG A 80 10.69 -17.23 -16.24
C ARG A 80 10.05 -18.21 -15.26
N LEU A 81 10.91 -18.87 -14.48
CA LEU A 81 10.51 -19.84 -13.48
C LEU A 81 11.37 -19.65 -12.24
N VAL A 82 10.72 -19.62 -11.08
CA VAL A 82 11.38 -19.71 -9.78
C VAL A 82 11.04 -21.04 -9.12
N ILE A 83 12.07 -21.71 -8.58
CA ILE A 83 11.90 -22.95 -7.79
C ILE A 83 12.44 -22.67 -6.39
N PHE A 84 11.56 -22.83 -5.39
CA PHE A 84 11.90 -22.63 -3.98
C PHE A 84 12.27 -23.95 -3.30
N THR A 85 13.31 -23.88 -2.47
CA THR A 85 13.73 -24.96 -1.57
C THR A 85 14.13 -24.37 -0.23
N GLU A 86 13.78 -25.01 0.87
CA GLU A 86 14.26 -24.60 2.19
C GLU A 86 15.74 -24.98 2.40
N ARG A 87 16.18 -26.09 1.79
CA ARG A 87 17.52 -26.67 2.03
C ARG A 87 18.53 -26.31 0.94
N ILE A 88 19.66 -25.74 1.36
CA ILE A 88 20.77 -25.35 0.46
C ILE A 88 21.33 -26.56 -0.31
N GLU A 89 21.42 -27.74 0.30
CA GLU A 89 21.91 -28.94 -0.42
C GLU A 89 20.94 -29.41 -1.51
N THR A 90 19.62 -29.28 -1.28
CA THR A 90 18.62 -29.52 -2.32
C THR A 90 18.75 -28.50 -3.44
N LEU A 91 19.00 -27.23 -3.09
CA LEU A 91 19.25 -26.15 -4.06
C LEU A 91 20.46 -26.45 -4.95
N ARG A 92 21.59 -26.87 -4.34
CA ARG A 92 22.82 -27.25 -5.05
C ARG A 92 22.58 -28.43 -5.98
N PHE A 93 21.88 -29.47 -5.49
CA PHE A 93 21.48 -30.61 -6.30
C PHE A 93 20.67 -30.19 -7.54
N LEU A 94 19.65 -29.33 -7.35
CA LEU A 94 18.85 -28.84 -8.47
C LEU A 94 19.70 -28.03 -9.46
N HIS A 95 20.61 -27.18 -8.97
CA HIS A 95 21.47 -26.37 -9.83
C HIS A 95 22.46 -27.21 -10.65
N GLU A 96 22.95 -28.33 -10.10
CA GLU A 96 23.87 -29.22 -10.80
C GLU A 96 23.16 -30.05 -11.89
N HIS A 97 21.96 -30.57 -11.60
CA HIS A 97 21.32 -31.55 -12.46
C HIS A 97 20.23 -30.98 -13.38
N LEU A 98 19.53 -29.92 -12.98
CA LEU A 98 18.36 -29.43 -13.72
C LEU A 98 18.73 -28.63 -14.99
N PRO A 99 19.66 -27.65 -14.97
CA PRO A 99 19.99 -26.86 -16.15
C PRO A 99 20.48 -27.67 -17.36
N PRO A 100 21.38 -28.67 -17.20
CA PRO A 100 21.81 -29.51 -18.32
C PRO A 100 20.67 -30.30 -18.97
N LEU A 101 19.75 -30.85 -18.17
CA LEU A 101 18.60 -31.62 -18.66
C LEU A 101 17.58 -30.74 -19.40
N LEU A 102 17.49 -29.46 -19.03
CA LEU A 102 16.68 -28.45 -19.71
C LEU A 102 17.43 -27.76 -20.88
N LYS A 103 18.67 -28.17 -21.16
CA LYS A 103 19.54 -27.59 -22.20
C LYS A 103 19.76 -26.08 -22.04
N LEU A 104 19.84 -25.62 -20.79
CA LEU A 104 20.14 -24.25 -20.44
C LEU A 104 21.63 -23.97 -20.55
N LYS A 105 21.99 -22.74 -20.92
CA LYS A 105 23.37 -22.24 -20.80
C LYS A 105 23.61 -21.78 -19.37
N ASP A 106 24.87 -21.73 -18.95
CA ASP A 106 25.28 -21.35 -17.58
C ASP A 106 24.67 -20.01 -17.11
N LYS A 107 24.52 -19.02 -18.00
CA LYS A 107 23.94 -17.72 -17.66
C LYS A 107 22.41 -17.71 -17.53
N GLN A 108 21.74 -18.82 -17.82
CA GLN A 108 20.28 -18.90 -17.84
C GLN A 108 19.69 -19.49 -16.56
N ALA A 109 20.52 -20.06 -15.70
CA ALA A 109 20.13 -20.59 -14.41
C ALA A 109 21.09 -20.08 -13.33
N THR A 110 20.58 -19.72 -12.14
CA THR A 110 21.42 -19.33 -11.01
C THR A 110 20.78 -19.74 -9.69
N MET A 111 21.57 -19.74 -8.62
CA MET A 111 21.13 -19.95 -7.24
C MET A 111 21.08 -18.63 -6.49
N LEU A 112 20.03 -18.44 -5.68
CA LEU A 112 19.90 -17.35 -4.73
C LEU A 112 19.77 -17.93 -3.32
N HIS A 113 20.81 -17.76 -2.51
CA HIS A 113 20.84 -18.28 -1.14
C HIS A 113 21.55 -17.35 -0.15
N GLY A 114 21.21 -17.46 1.15
CA GLY A 114 21.66 -16.52 2.18
C GLY A 114 23.18 -16.48 2.43
N GLY A 115 23.93 -17.45 1.92
CA GLY A 115 25.39 -17.45 1.93
C GLY A 115 26.06 -16.53 0.88
N LEU A 116 25.30 -15.89 -0.02
CA LEU A 116 25.83 -14.95 -1.00
C LEU A 116 25.98 -13.54 -0.39
N PRO A 117 26.98 -12.74 -0.80
CA PRO A 117 27.05 -11.31 -0.46
C PRO A 117 25.78 -10.57 -0.92
N ASP A 118 25.34 -9.58 -0.14
CA ASP A 118 24.13 -8.80 -0.46
C ASP A 118 24.19 -8.14 -1.85
N THR A 119 25.37 -7.71 -2.30
CA THR A 119 25.60 -7.15 -3.63
C THR A 119 25.29 -8.16 -4.75
N ASP A 120 25.63 -9.42 -4.53
CA ASP A 120 25.43 -10.49 -5.50
C ASP A 120 23.96 -10.93 -5.50
N GLN A 121 23.33 -10.96 -4.32
CA GLN A 121 21.89 -11.20 -4.19
C GLN A 121 21.09 -10.14 -4.95
N GLN A 122 21.42 -8.86 -4.75
CA GLN A 122 20.78 -7.74 -5.46
C GLN A 122 20.96 -7.87 -6.98
N GLY A 123 22.19 -8.09 -7.45
CA GLY A 123 22.47 -8.25 -8.88
C GLY A 123 21.73 -9.43 -9.52
N ILE A 124 21.55 -10.56 -8.81
CA ILE A 124 20.77 -11.69 -9.30
C ILE A 124 19.29 -11.35 -9.43
N VAL A 125 18.71 -10.68 -8.43
CA VAL A 125 17.31 -10.27 -8.44
C VAL A 125 17.04 -9.26 -9.55
N GLU A 126 17.96 -8.31 -9.71
CA GLU A 126 17.99 -7.32 -10.79
C GLU A 126 18.04 -7.99 -12.18
N ASP A 127 18.99 -8.90 -12.39
CA ASP A 127 19.11 -9.66 -13.63
C ASP A 127 17.87 -10.53 -13.88
N PHE A 128 17.24 -11.08 -12.84
CA PHE A 128 15.98 -11.81 -12.99
C PHE A 128 14.78 -10.90 -13.28
N GLY A 129 14.85 -9.62 -12.91
CA GLY A 129 13.84 -8.59 -13.16
C GLY A 129 13.95 -7.89 -14.51
N ARG A 130 15.02 -8.13 -15.29
CA ARG A 130 15.26 -7.50 -16.60
C ARG A 130 14.92 -8.42 -17.76
N GLN A 131 14.16 -7.93 -18.74
CA GLN A 131 13.76 -8.73 -19.91
C GLN A 131 14.96 -9.14 -20.78
N GLU A 132 15.97 -8.27 -20.89
CA GLU A 132 17.18 -8.44 -21.71
C GLU A 132 18.17 -9.43 -21.10
N SER A 133 18.14 -9.61 -19.78
CA SER A 133 18.99 -10.57 -19.09
C SER A 133 18.77 -11.97 -19.66
N PRO A 134 19.80 -12.82 -19.76
CA PRO A 134 19.66 -14.21 -20.19
C PRO A 134 19.06 -15.13 -19.09
N LEU A 135 18.93 -14.65 -17.84
CA LEU A 135 18.51 -15.46 -16.70
C LEU A 135 17.02 -15.86 -16.79
N ARG A 136 16.70 -17.16 -16.75
CA ARG A 136 15.33 -17.70 -16.91
C ARG A 136 14.89 -18.59 -15.76
N LEU A 137 15.82 -19.31 -15.15
CA LEU A 137 15.58 -20.21 -14.03
C LEU A 137 16.26 -19.65 -12.78
N LEU A 138 15.46 -19.31 -11.78
CA LEU A 138 15.96 -18.93 -10.46
C LEU A 138 15.70 -20.05 -9.47
N LEU A 139 16.77 -20.61 -8.92
CA LEU A 139 16.68 -21.56 -7.81
C LEU A 139 16.90 -20.76 -6.54
N ALA A 140 15.92 -20.74 -5.63
CA ALA A 140 15.91 -19.82 -4.49
C ALA A 140 15.75 -20.54 -3.14
N SER A 141 16.49 -20.10 -2.13
CA SER A 141 16.23 -20.43 -0.72
C SER A 141 15.49 -19.30 -0.01
N ASP A 142 14.76 -19.64 1.05
CA ASP A 142 13.94 -18.69 1.83
C ASP A 142 14.74 -17.49 2.31
N VAL A 143 15.88 -17.74 2.96
CA VAL A 143 16.71 -16.72 3.61
C VAL A 143 17.17 -15.60 2.66
N ALA A 144 17.41 -15.92 1.38
CA ALA A 144 17.85 -14.93 0.39
C ALA A 144 16.71 -14.36 -0.46
N SER A 145 15.48 -14.81 -0.21
CA SER A 145 14.31 -14.40 -0.98
C SER A 145 13.29 -13.63 -0.16
N GLU A 146 13.60 -13.36 1.10
CA GLU A 146 12.87 -12.37 1.88
C GLU A 146 13.05 -10.98 1.26
N GLY A 147 11.99 -10.17 1.29
CA GLY A 147 11.99 -8.82 0.69
C GLY A 147 12.07 -8.71 -0.85
N ILE A 148 12.39 -9.76 -1.62
CA ILE A 148 12.55 -9.63 -3.09
C ILE A 148 11.21 -9.59 -3.84
N ASN A 149 11.18 -8.88 -4.97
CA ASN A 149 10.00 -8.68 -5.82
C ASN A 149 10.21 -9.36 -7.19
N LEU A 150 9.61 -10.54 -7.40
CA LEU A 150 9.76 -11.30 -8.66
C LEU A 150 8.54 -11.18 -9.59
N HIS A 151 7.41 -10.68 -9.07
CA HIS A 151 6.11 -10.67 -9.74
C HIS A 151 6.09 -10.01 -11.12
N TYR A 152 6.91 -9.00 -11.41
CA TYR A 152 6.78 -8.26 -12.68
C TYR A 152 7.02 -9.11 -13.95
N LEU A 153 8.01 -10.01 -13.94
CA LEU A 153 8.35 -10.84 -15.10
C LEU A 153 8.25 -12.35 -14.84
N CYS A 154 7.99 -12.75 -13.59
CA CYS A 154 7.86 -14.15 -13.22
C CYS A 154 6.45 -14.42 -12.70
N HIS A 155 5.79 -15.38 -13.34
CA HIS A 155 4.40 -15.74 -13.06
C HIS A 155 4.26 -17.23 -12.74
N ARG A 156 5.39 -17.95 -12.58
CA ARG A 156 5.40 -19.38 -12.31
C ARG A 156 6.36 -19.70 -11.20
N MET A 157 5.86 -20.41 -10.19
CA MET A 157 6.60 -20.81 -9.01
C MET A 157 6.37 -22.28 -8.72
N ILE A 158 7.45 -22.99 -8.40
CA ILE A 158 7.37 -24.37 -7.88
C ILE A 158 8.01 -24.40 -6.50
N HIS A 159 7.27 -24.88 -5.51
CA HIS A 159 7.82 -25.26 -4.22
C HIS A 159 8.28 -26.71 -4.32
N PHE A 160 9.61 -26.92 -4.28
CA PHE A 160 10.17 -28.26 -4.28
C PHE A 160 9.98 -28.99 -2.95
N ASP A 161 9.97 -28.21 -1.87
CA ASP A 161 9.61 -28.61 -0.52
C ASP A 161 8.64 -27.60 0.11
N ILE A 162 7.78 -28.11 0.99
CA ILE A 162 6.73 -27.32 1.65
C ILE A 162 7.31 -26.78 2.97
N PRO A 163 7.28 -25.47 3.21
CA PRO A 163 7.68 -24.91 4.49
C PRO A 163 6.67 -25.31 5.57
N TRP A 164 7.16 -25.56 6.78
CA TRP A 164 6.33 -25.97 7.92
C TRP A 164 5.70 -24.78 8.67
N SER A 165 5.89 -23.56 8.14
CA SER A 165 5.35 -22.29 8.62
C SER A 165 4.46 -21.70 7.54
N LEU A 166 3.23 -21.33 7.91
CA LEU A 166 2.27 -20.71 6.99
C LEU A 166 2.74 -19.29 6.63
N MET A 167 3.40 -18.60 7.54
CA MET A 167 3.99 -17.29 7.27
C MET A 167 5.07 -17.37 6.17
N VAL A 168 6.00 -18.32 6.26
CA VAL A 168 7.01 -18.54 5.20
C VAL A 168 6.33 -18.91 3.87
N PHE A 169 5.28 -19.73 3.94
CA PHE A 169 4.50 -20.14 2.77
C PHE A 169 3.91 -18.91 2.02
N GLN A 170 3.25 -18.01 2.74
CA GLN A 170 2.69 -16.76 2.22
C GLN A 170 3.76 -15.81 1.70
N GLN A 171 4.87 -15.69 2.43
CA GLN A 171 5.98 -14.87 1.99
C GLN A 171 6.57 -15.38 0.65
N ARG A 172 6.67 -16.70 0.45
CA ARG A 172 7.10 -17.29 -0.84
C ARG A 172 6.09 -16.97 -1.95
N ASN A 173 4.81 -17.25 -1.74
CA ASN A 173 3.77 -17.03 -2.76
C ASN A 173 3.69 -15.55 -3.15
N GLY A 174 3.76 -14.67 -2.15
CA GLY A 174 3.82 -13.22 -2.32
C GLY A 174 5.04 -12.72 -3.08
N ARG A 175 6.01 -13.56 -3.50
CA ARG A 175 7.09 -13.13 -4.42
C ARG A 175 6.59 -12.94 -5.84
N ILE A 176 5.58 -13.71 -6.27
CA ILE A 176 4.99 -13.62 -7.61
C ILE A 176 3.51 -13.21 -7.61
N ASP A 177 2.81 -13.44 -6.50
CA ASP A 177 1.41 -13.07 -6.32
C ASP A 177 1.30 -11.74 -5.57
N ARG A 178 1.26 -10.64 -6.33
CA ARG A 178 1.16 -9.27 -5.80
C ARG A 178 0.25 -8.39 -6.64
N TYR A 179 -0.29 -7.35 -6.01
CA TYR A 179 -1.04 -6.30 -6.69
C TYR A 179 -0.20 -5.65 -7.81
N GLY A 180 -0.79 -5.54 -9.00
CA GLY A 180 -0.11 -5.02 -10.20
C GLY A 180 0.51 -6.09 -11.10
N GLN A 181 0.35 -7.37 -10.76
CA GLN A 181 0.61 -8.49 -11.65
C GLN A 181 -0.45 -8.55 -12.77
N GLU A 182 -0.03 -8.61 -14.04
CA GLU A 182 -0.94 -8.64 -15.20
C GLU A 182 -1.29 -10.06 -15.68
N ARG A 183 -0.59 -11.08 -15.19
CA ARG A 183 -0.77 -12.49 -15.56
C ARG A 183 -1.12 -13.34 -14.34
N GLU A 184 -1.99 -14.32 -14.52
CA GLU A 184 -2.34 -15.27 -13.46
C GLU A 184 -1.07 -16.00 -12.97
N PRO A 185 -0.73 -15.92 -11.67
CA PRO A 185 0.42 -16.65 -11.13
C PRO A 185 0.08 -18.14 -11.03
N HIS A 186 0.91 -19.01 -11.62
CA HIS A 186 0.83 -20.46 -11.45
C HIS A 186 1.79 -20.91 -10.35
N ILE A 187 1.24 -21.41 -9.25
CA ILE A 187 2.00 -21.92 -8.09
C ILE A 187 1.75 -23.42 -7.97
N SER A 188 2.81 -24.22 -7.85
CA SER A 188 2.71 -25.67 -7.67
C SER A 188 3.58 -26.16 -6.52
N TYR A 189 3.13 -27.22 -5.86
CA TYR A 189 3.76 -27.82 -4.69
C TYR A 189 4.13 -29.27 -4.98
N LEU A 190 5.38 -29.65 -4.74
CA LEU A 190 5.82 -31.04 -4.86
C LEU A 190 5.76 -31.75 -3.51
N THR A 191 4.82 -32.67 -3.38
CA THR A 191 4.66 -33.54 -2.20
C THR A 191 5.32 -34.90 -2.42
N THR A 192 5.65 -35.59 -1.32
CA THR A 192 6.13 -36.98 -1.35
C THR A 192 5.03 -37.86 -0.77
N GLU A 193 4.52 -38.80 -1.56
CA GLU A 193 3.58 -39.80 -1.03
C GLU A 193 4.32 -40.97 -0.40
N SER A 194 3.97 -41.29 0.85
CA SER A 194 4.51 -42.46 1.56
C SER A 194 3.48 -43.57 1.69
N VAL A 195 3.94 -44.81 1.50
CA VAL A 195 3.15 -46.02 1.82
C VAL A 195 3.14 -46.31 3.32
N ASN A 196 4.06 -45.72 4.09
CA ASN A 196 4.11 -45.88 5.54
C ASN A 196 2.99 -45.04 6.19
N PRO A 197 2.08 -45.64 6.97
CA PRO A 197 0.95 -44.91 7.58
C PRO A 197 1.35 -43.71 8.44
N THR A 198 2.49 -43.76 9.15
CA THR A 198 2.97 -42.67 10.00
C THR A 198 3.39 -41.47 9.15
N ILE A 199 4.34 -41.66 8.23
CA ILE A 199 4.83 -40.62 7.31
C ILE A 199 3.71 -40.06 6.42
N LYS A 200 2.73 -40.91 6.07
CA LYS A 200 1.53 -40.48 5.33
C LYS A 200 0.67 -39.52 6.14
N GLY A 201 0.56 -39.70 7.46
CA GLY A 201 -0.09 -38.75 8.37
C GLY A 201 0.59 -37.38 8.34
N ASP A 202 1.92 -37.36 8.40
CA ASP A 202 2.72 -36.13 8.39
C ASP A 202 2.56 -35.36 7.07
N THR A 203 2.46 -36.07 5.95
CA THR A 203 2.20 -35.46 4.63
C THR A 203 0.83 -34.77 4.57
N ARG A 204 -0.20 -35.33 5.23
CA ARG A 204 -1.54 -34.72 5.27
C ARG A 204 -1.58 -33.42 6.06
N ILE A 205 -0.71 -33.24 7.06
CA ILE A 205 -0.57 -31.97 7.78
C ILE A 205 -0.03 -30.89 6.84
N LEU A 206 0.91 -31.23 5.96
CA LEU A 206 1.42 -30.30 4.94
C LEU A 206 0.36 -29.96 3.87
N GLU A 207 -0.46 -30.93 3.47
CA GLU A 207 -1.60 -30.70 2.56
C GLU A 207 -2.63 -29.75 3.19
N LEU A 208 -2.86 -29.86 4.50
CA LEU A 208 -3.73 -28.94 5.23
C LEU A 208 -3.17 -27.51 5.24
N LEU A 209 -1.86 -27.32 5.44
CA LEU A 209 -1.22 -26.00 5.33
C LEU A 209 -1.40 -25.39 3.93
N ILE A 210 -1.27 -26.19 2.87
CA ILE A 210 -1.54 -25.74 1.48
C ILE A 210 -3.01 -25.33 1.32
N ALA A 211 -3.95 -26.13 1.84
CA ALA A 211 -5.37 -25.81 1.75
C ALA A 211 -5.71 -24.51 2.49
N LYS A 212 -5.10 -24.27 3.65
CA LYS A 212 -5.28 -23.04 4.42
C LYS A 212 -4.70 -21.81 3.73
N ASP A 213 -3.55 -21.93 3.08
CA ASP A 213 -3.02 -20.86 2.23
C ASP A 213 -3.99 -20.49 1.11
N GLN A 214 -4.53 -21.47 0.39
CA GLN A 214 -5.50 -21.24 -0.68
C GLN A 214 -6.81 -20.61 -0.18
N GLU A 215 -7.25 -20.99 1.02
CA GLU A 215 -8.39 -20.39 1.71
C GLU A 215 -8.10 -18.93 2.08
N ALA A 216 -6.90 -18.66 2.59
CA ALA A 216 -6.47 -17.31 2.93
C ALA A 216 -6.31 -16.40 1.70
N VAL A 217 -5.94 -16.92 0.53
CA VAL A 217 -5.94 -16.12 -0.71
C VAL A 217 -7.36 -15.72 -1.13
N ARG A 218 -8.36 -16.58 -0.86
CA ARG A 218 -9.77 -16.31 -1.21
C ARG A 218 -10.44 -15.35 -0.24
N SER A 219 -9.88 -15.16 0.95
CA SER A 219 -10.48 -14.39 2.03
C SER A 219 -9.57 -13.24 2.41
N ILE A 220 -10.12 -12.02 2.51
CA ILE A 220 -9.34 -10.79 2.75
C ILE A 220 -8.91 -10.72 4.24
N GLY A 221 -8.21 -11.74 4.72
CA GLY A 221 -7.74 -11.87 6.11
C GLY A 221 -6.24 -12.14 6.15
N ASP A 222 -5.60 -11.81 7.28
CA ASP A 222 -4.18 -12.10 7.51
C ASP A 222 -3.99 -13.60 7.82
N PRO A 223 -3.29 -14.36 6.97
CA PRO A 223 -3.10 -15.79 7.17
C PRO A 223 -2.24 -16.13 8.40
N SER A 224 -1.37 -15.21 8.86
CA SER A 224 -0.51 -15.45 10.03
C SER A 224 -1.31 -15.60 11.33
N ALA A 225 -2.54 -15.08 11.37
CA ALA A 225 -3.46 -15.28 12.49
C ALA A 225 -3.87 -16.75 12.67
N PHE A 226 -3.86 -17.58 11.61
CA PHE A 226 -4.36 -18.96 11.67
C PHE A 226 -3.53 -19.87 12.58
N MET A 227 -2.22 -19.64 12.69
CA MET A 227 -1.38 -20.42 13.58
C MET A 227 -1.36 -19.87 15.02
N GLY A 228 -1.80 -18.62 15.22
CA GLY A 228 -1.77 -17.93 16.51
C GLY A 228 -0.36 -17.61 17.02
N VAL A 229 0.66 -17.88 16.22
CA VAL A 229 2.07 -17.73 16.57
C VAL A 229 2.74 -16.92 15.48
N TYR A 230 2.96 -15.63 15.73
CA TYR A 230 3.51 -14.67 14.77
C TYR A 230 5.04 -14.79 14.62
N ASP A 231 5.57 -16.01 14.53
CA ASP A 231 6.99 -16.30 14.41
C ASP A 231 7.23 -17.59 13.59
N GLU A 232 8.07 -17.51 12.56
CA GLU A 232 8.33 -18.60 11.61
C GLU A 232 8.90 -19.86 12.29
N THR A 233 9.77 -19.66 13.27
CA THR A 233 10.46 -20.75 13.96
C THR A 233 9.51 -21.48 14.87
N GLU A 234 8.66 -20.75 15.57
CA GLU A 234 7.66 -21.32 16.47
C GLU A 234 6.50 -21.98 15.70
N GLU A 235 6.05 -21.41 14.57
CA GLU A 235 5.10 -22.09 13.66
C GLU A 235 5.66 -23.43 13.17
N ALA A 236 6.90 -23.41 12.67
CA ALA A 236 7.57 -24.63 12.20
C ALA A 236 7.72 -25.67 13.33
N ARG A 237 7.93 -25.21 14.57
CA ARG A 237 8.00 -26.08 15.75
C ARG A 237 6.63 -26.67 16.12
N LEU A 238 5.55 -25.89 16.02
CA LEU A 238 4.19 -26.38 16.26
C LEU A 238 3.81 -27.48 15.28
N THR A 239 4.10 -27.26 13.99
CA THR A 239 3.89 -28.27 12.94
C THR A 239 4.75 -29.50 13.20
N ALA A 240 6.01 -29.32 13.60
CA ALA A 240 6.90 -30.45 13.95
C ALA A 240 6.37 -31.26 15.15
N GLN A 241 5.88 -30.60 16.20
CA GLN A 241 5.29 -31.27 17.36
C GLN A 241 4.02 -32.05 16.97
N ALA A 242 3.18 -31.49 16.10
CA ALA A 242 1.97 -32.16 15.65
C ALA A 242 2.28 -33.45 14.87
N MET A 243 3.33 -33.44 14.05
CA MET A 243 3.84 -34.63 13.35
C MET A 243 4.43 -35.65 14.35
N GLU A 244 5.26 -35.19 15.29
CA GLU A 244 5.85 -36.06 16.33
C GLU A 244 4.79 -36.73 17.22
N GLU A 245 3.69 -36.02 17.52
CA GLU A 245 2.54 -36.51 18.29
C GLU A 245 1.59 -37.40 17.46
N GLY A 246 1.76 -37.45 16.14
CA GLY A 246 0.91 -38.21 15.22
C GLY A 246 -0.54 -37.70 15.16
N LEU A 247 -0.74 -36.39 15.34
CA LEU A 247 -2.07 -35.78 15.31
C LEU A 247 -2.73 -35.97 13.94
N SER A 248 -4.05 -36.18 13.93
CA SER A 248 -4.81 -36.16 12.67
C SER A 248 -4.92 -34.71 12.15
N PRO A 249 -5.09 -34.50 10.83
CA PRO A 249 -5.28 -33.16 10.29
C PRO A 249 -6.43 -32.40 10.96
N GLU A 250 -7.52 -33.09 11.29
CA GLU A 250 -8.69 -32.51 11.93
C GLU A 250 -8.40 -32.09 13.39
N ALA A 251 -7.57 -32.86 14.11
CA ALA A 251 -7.14 -32.51 15.45
C ALA A 251 -6.11 -31.35 15.45
N PHE A 252 -5.25 -31.30 14.43
CA PHE A 252 -4.35 -30.17 14.23
C PHE A 252 -5.11 -28.89 13.88
N GLU A 253 -6.13 -28.98 13.03
CA GLU A 253 -7.03 -27.87 12.72
C GLU A 253 -7.80 -27.38 13.96
N ALA A 254 -8.31 -28.29 14.79
CA ALA A 254 -8.94 -27.91 16.06
C ALA A 254 -7.97 -27.18 17.01
N ARG A 255 -6.72 -27.64 17.10
CA ARG A 255 -5.67 -26.99 17.91
C ARG A 255 -5.29 -25.61 17.38
N LEU A 256 -5.30 -25.43 16.06
CA LEU A 256 -5.09 -24.12 15.43
C LEU A 256 -6.26 -23.18 15.72
N ALA A 257 -7.50 -23.68 15.63
CA ALA A 257 -8.71 -22.93 15.95
C ALA A 257 -8.76 -22.47 17.42
N GLU A 258 -8.28 -23.31 18.35
CA GLU A 258 -8.18 -22.96 19.79
C GLU A 258 -7.13 -21.87 20.10
N ASN A 259 -6.11 -21.70 19.23
CA ASN A 259 -5.04 -20.72 19.42
C ASN A 259 -5.37 -19.34 18.84
N LEU A 260 -6.47 -19.20 18.10
CA LEU A 260 -6.95 -17.91 17.59
C LEU A 260 -7.58 -17.09 18.74
N PRO A 261 -7.20 -15.83 18.95
CA PRO A 261 -7.87 -14.97 19.93
C PRO A 261 -9.32 -14.70 19.51
N ASP A 262 -10.28 -14.86 20.43
CA ASP A 262 -11.72 -14.54 20.25
C ASP A 262 -12.01 -13.07 19.79
N GLU A 263 -11.00 -12.20 19.77
CA GLU A 263 -11.11 -10.78 19.33
C GLU A 263 -11.06 -10.58 17.81
N PHE A 264 -10.60 -11.58 17.06
CA PHE A 264 -10.67 -11.58 15.60
C PHE A 264 -11.19 -12.96 15.22
N ASP A 265 -12.43 -13.04 14.74
CA ASP A 265 -12.99 -14.27 14.19
C ASP A 265 -12.93 -14.19 12.66
N PRO A 266 -11.73 -14.38 12.06
CA PRO A 266 -11.60 -14.42 10.62
C PRO A 266 -12.44 -15.56 10.06
N LEU A 267 -12.74 -16.61 10.84
CA LEU A 267 -13.60 -17.75 10.48
C LEU A 267 -15.09 -17.34 10.32
N ALA A 268 -15.63 -16.43 11.13
CA ALA A 268 -16.97 -15.88 10.92
C ALA A 268 -17.08 -15.01 9.65
N ILE A 269 -16.02 -14.26 9.33
CA ILE A 269 -15.89 -13.51 8.07
C ILE A 269 -15.70 -14.46 6.88
N LEU A 270 -14.91 -15.54 7.05
CA LEU A 270 -14.59 -16.60 6.09
C LEU A 270 -15.81 -17.46 5.72
N LEU A 271 -16.64 -17.80 6.71
CA LEU A 271 -17.84 -18.65 6.56
C LEU A 271 -19.07 -17.86 6.11
N GLY A 272 -18.96 -16.54 5.93
CA GLY A 272 -20.10 -15.66 5.62
C GLY A 272 -21.17 -15.64 6.71
N LEU A 273 -20.79 -15.99 7.95
CA LEU A 273 -21.67 -15.96 9.13
C LEU A 273 -21.70 -14.58 9.78
N ALA A 274 -20.72 -13.72 9.46
CA ALA A 274 -20.79 -12.30 9.69
C ALA A 274 -21.65 -11.63 8.61
N ASP A 275 -22.84 -11.18 8.99
CA ASP A 275 -23.79 -10.43 8.17
C ASP A 275 -23.34 -8.97 7.92
N GLU A 276 -22.04 -8.70 7.91
CA GLU A 276 -21.56 -7.43 7.37
C GLU A 276 -21.41 -7.62 5.86
N PRO A 277 -22.30 -7.03 5.04
CA PRO A 277 -22.04 -6.98 3.62
C PRO A 277 -20.68 -6.33 3.47
N LEU A 278 -19.75 -7.02 2.77
CA LEU A 278 -18.59 -6.40 2.17
C LEU A 278 -19.05 -5.02 1.73
N PRO A 279 -18.47 -3.90 2.25
CA PRO A 279 -18.78 -2.62 1.69
C PRO A 279 -18.45 -2.80 0.22
N GLN A 280 -19.48 -2.85 -0.64
CA GLN A 280 -19.26 -2.54 -2.04
C GLN A 280 -18.41 -1.29 -1.98
N ALA A 281 -17.24 -1.34 -2.60
CA ALA A 281 -16.39 -0.17 -2.75
C ALA A 281 -17.19 0.84 -3.60
N GLN A 282 -18.22 1.42 -3.00
CA GLN A 282 -18.83 2.65 -3.43
C GLN A 282 -17.69 3.61 -3.28
N GLU A 283 -17.13 4.00 -4.41
CA GLU A 283 -16.19 5.10 -4.46
C GLU A 283 -16.77 6.20 -3.57
N PRO A 284 -16.00 6.67 -2.56
CA PRO A 284 -16.51 7.65 -1.63
C PRO A 284 -17.08 8.80 -2.45
N PRO A 285 -18.27 9.32 -2.12
CA PRO A 285 -18.90 10.36 -2.92
C PRO A 285 -17.94 11.54 -3.07
N THR A 286 -17.38 11.71 -4.26
CA THR A 286 -16.45 12.79 -4.56
C THR A 286 -17.25 14.03 -4.90
N ALA A 287 -16.96 15.13 -4.21
CA ALA A 287 -17.43 16.45 -4.59
C ALA A 287 -16.27 17.22 -5.20
N ASN A 288 -16.50 17.86 -6.34
CA ASN A 288 -15.53 18.78 -6.93
C ASN A 288 -15.75 20.17 -6.33
N MET A 289 -14.67 20.84 -5.95
CA MET A 289 -14.74 22.25 -5.61
C MET A 289 -14.97 23.06 -6.90
N PRO A 290 -15.67 24.19 -6.82
CA PRO A 290 -15.82 25.04 -7.99
C PRO A 290 -14.47 25.63 -8.38
N THR A 291 -14.10 25.49 -9.66
CA THR A 291 -12.82 25.95 -10.20
C THR A 291 -13.03 26.89 -11.39
N LEU A 292 -12.09 27.82 -11.59
CA LEU A 292 -12.05 28.66 -12.79
C LEU A 292 -11.37 27.96 -13.97
N PHE A 293 -10.62 26.90 -13.68
CA PHE A 293 -9.88 26.11 -14.65
C PHE A 293 -10.43 24.67 -14.65
N PRO A 294 -10.53 24.03 -15.81
CA PRO A 294 -11.08 22.67 -15.91
C PRO A 294 -10.19 21.62 -15.21
N ASP A 295 -8.87 21.84 -15.21
CA ASP A 295 -7.90 20.92 -14.64
C ASP A 295 -6.63 21.66 -14.16
N ASP A 296 -5.79 20.95 -13.40
CA ASP A 296 -4.51 21.45 -12.87
C ASP A 296 -3.52 21.81 -14.00
N HIS A 297 -3.61 21.16 -15.16
CA HIS A 297 -2.75 21.42 -16.33
C HIS A 297 -3.03 22.78 -16.95
N ASP A 298 -4.30 23.11 -17.16
CA ASP A 298 -4.72 24.39 -17.73
C ASP A 298 -4.47 25.53 -16.74
N PHE A 299 -4.64 25.30 -15.44
CA PHE A 299 -4.22 26.25 -14.40
C PHE A 299 -2.71 26.49 -14.44
N PHE A 300 -1.90 25.43 -14.48
CA PHE A 300 -0.45 25.52 -14.53
C PHE A 300 0.02 26.29 -15.77
N LEU A 301 -0.51 25.95 -16.95
CA LEU A 301 -0.19 26.61 -18.20
C LEU A 301 -0.58 28.09 -18.20
N ALA A 302 -1.77 28.43 -17.71
CA ALA A 302 -2.23 29.81 -17.60
C ALA A 302 -1.34 30.62 -16.63
N GLY A 303 -0.98 30.04 -15.49
CA GLY A 303 -0.09 30.67 -14.52
C GLY A 303 1.31 30.91 -15.07
N LEU A 304 1.91 29.93 -15.76
CA LEU A 304 3.22 30.08 -16.41
C LEU A 304 3.21 31.19 -17.48
N ARG A 305 2.15 31.26 -18.31
CA ARG A 305 1.97 32.35 -19.28
C ARG A 305 1.85 33.72 -18.59
N ALA A 306 1.15 33.80 -17.48
CA ALA A 306 1.02 35.03 -16.70
C ALA A 306 2.37 35.48 -16.09
N LEU A 307 3.19 34.54 -15.62
CA LEU A 307 4.55 34.85 -15.14
C LEU A 307 5.49 35.29 -16.26
N ARG A 308 5.40 34.70 -17.46
CA ARG A 308 6.22 35.10 -18.62
C ARG A 308 5.95 36.54 -19.07
N GLN A 309 4.71 37.02 -18.92
CA GLN A 309 4.36 38.42 -19.24
C GLN A 309 4.91 39.42 -18.22
N GLN A 310 5.39 38.96 -17.07
CA GLN A 310 5.94 39.80 -16.02
C GLN A 310 7.44 40.04 -16.24
N SER A 311 7.85 41.31 -16.29
CA SER A 311 9.25 41.69 -16.37
C SER A 311 10.02 41.21 -15.11
N GLY A 312 11.03 40.36 -15.28
CA GLY A 312 12.01 40.02 -14.23
C GLY A 312 12.06 38.57 -13.76
N LEU A 313 11.19 37.68 -14.24
CA LEU A 313 11.26 36.23 -14.01
C LEU A 313 11.50 35.50 -15.33
N ASP A 314 12.69 34.91 -15.48
CA ASP A 314 13.04 34.14 -16.67
C ASP A 314 12.50 32.71 -16.53
N VAL A 315 11.31 32.48 -17.09
CA VAL A 315 10.60 31.19 -17.01
C VAL A 315 10.55 30.54 -18.38
N HIS A 316 11.35 29.50 -18.56
CA HIS A 316 11.44 28.71 -19.79
C HIS A 316 10.49 27.51 -19.72
N PHE A 317 9.57 27.44 -20.68
CA PHE A 317 8.65 26.31 -20.81
C PHE A 317 8.22 26.10 -22.27
N GLU A 318 8.09 24.84 -22.64
CA GLU A 318 7.57 24.37 -23.92
C GLU A 318 6.31 23.53 -23.69
N VAL A 319 5.37 23.60 -24.64
CA VAL A 319 4.06 22.96 -24.48
C VAL A 319 3.79 22.13 -25.72
N GLN A 320 3.56 20.84 -25.51
CA GLN A 320 3.11 19.93 -26.54
C GLN A 320 1.59 19.74 -26.38
N SER A 321 0.82 20.47 -27.19
CA SER A 321 -0.64 20.55 -27.03
C SER A 321 -1.37 19.24 -27.32
N GLU A 322 -0.86 18.39 -28.21
CA GLU A 322 -1.50 17.11 -28.57
C GLU A 322 -1.36 16.06 -27.46
N SER A 323 -0.22 16.04 -26.76
CA SER A 323 0.11 15.06 -25.73
C SER A 323 -0.20 15.56 -24.30
N ARG A 324 -0.62 16.82 -24.13
CA ARG A 324 -0.80 17.48 -22.82
C ARG A 324 0.46 17.36 -21.95
N ILE A 325 1.60 17.62 -22.59
CA ILE A 325 2.92 17.59 -21.95
C ILE A 325 3.44 19.02 -21.84
N ILE A 326 3.88 19.38 -20.64
CA ILE A 326 4.53 20.65 -20.35
C ILE A 326 5.98 20.38 -19.94
N GLU A 327 6.92 20.81 -20.76
CA GLU A 327 8.34 20.81 -20.43
C GLU A 327 8.68 22.13 -19.75
N PHE A 328 9.18 22.05 -18.52
CA PHE A 328 9.39 23.21 -17.67
C PHE A 328 10.77 23.16 -17.04
N THR A 329 11.55 24.23 -17.22
CA THR A 329 12.86 24.37 -16.59
C THR A 329 12.70 25.07 -15.24
N PRO A 330 12.95 24.38 -14.11
CA PRO A 330 12.74 24.97 -12.80
C PRO A 330 13.70 26.14 -12.54
N PRO A 331 13.22 27.32 -12.11
CA PRO A 331 14.09 28.44 -11.74
C PRO A 331 14.81 28.19 -10.40
N PRO A 332 15.89 28.93 -10.08
CA PRO A 332 16.73 28.68 -8.90
C PRO A 332 16.01 28.70 -7.55
N ASP A 333 14.93 29.47 -7.44
CA ASP A 333 14.13 29.56 -6.22
C ASP A 333 13.19 28.36 -6.04
N LEU A 334 12.71 27.76 -7.14
CA LEU A 334 11.94 26.53 -7.13
C LEU A 334 12.81 25.32 -6.77
N GLU A 335 14.08 25.29 -7.21
CA GLU A 335 15.01 24.20 -6.89
C GLU A 335 15.12 23.93 -5.38
N ILE A 336 15.01 24.98 -4.55
CA ILE A 336 15.03 24.87 -3.09
C ILE A 336 13.85 24.04 -2.59
N ARG A 337 12.65 24.25 -3.16
CA ARG A 337 11.44 23.49 -2.79
C ARG A 337 11.49 22.06 -3.30
N LEU A 338 12.09 21.84 -4.48
CA LEU A 338 12.25 20.50 -5.05
C LEU A 338 13.22 19.62 -4.26
N ARG A 339 13.99 20.15 -3.30
CA ARG A 339 14.86 19.35 -2.41
C ARG A 339 14.10 18.35 -1.55
N THR A 340 12.79 18.53 -1.37
CA THR A 340 11.92 17.54 -0.71
C THR A 340 11.75 16.26 -1.53
N LEU A 341 11.98 16.31 -2.84
CA LEU A 341 11.92 15.15 -3.73
C LEU A 341 13.27 14.40 -3.76
N PRO A 342 13.27 13.09 -4.04
CA PRO A 342 14.49 12.33 -4.31
C PRO A 342 15.35 12.96 -5.40
N ARG A 343 16.67 12.73 -5.38
CA ARG A 343 17.61 13.37 -6.34
C ARG A 343 17.37 12.89 -7.76
N GLU A 344 16.97 11.64 -7.89
CA GLU A 344 16.75 10.91 -9.12
C GLU A 344 15.56 11.45 -9.92
N VAL A 345 14.61 12.07 -9.22
CA VAL A 345 13.38 12.66 -9.78
C VAL A 345 13.58 14.15 -10.14
N ARG A 346 14.69 14.76 -9.71
CA ARG A 346 15.02 16.17 -9.98
C ARG A 346 15.75 16.34 -11.31
N SER A 347 15.07 16.01 -12.39
CA SER A 347 15.57 16.25 -13.76
C SER A 347 15.38 17.71 -14.18
N SER A 348 16.20 18.18 -15.12
CA SER A 348 16.03 19.48 -15.78
C SER A 348 16.29 19.30 -17.28
N PRO A 349 15.32 19.55 -18.16
CA PRO A 349 13.96 20.02 -17.88
C PRO A 349 13.07 18.97 -17.19
N MET A 350 12.09 19.43 -16.41
CA MET A 350 11.04 18.58 -15.83
C MET A 350 9.88 18.46 -16.81
N ILE A 351 9.31 17.26 -16.95
CA ILE A 351 8.23 16.99 -17.90
C ILE A 351 6.96 16.68 -17.11
N PHE A 352 5.91 17.47 -17.28
CA PHE A 352 4.63 17.32 -16.56
C PHE A 352 3.51 16.85 -17.47
N THR A 353 2.63 15.98 -16.96
CA THR A 353 1.39 15.57 -17.63
C THR A 353 0.29 15.28 -16.61
N ASP A 354 -0.97 15.47 -17.01
CA ASP A 354 -2.17 15.08 -16.26
C ASP A 354 -2.76 13.74 -16.75
N ASN A 355 -2.16 13.12 -17.77
CA ASN A 355 -2.63 11.86 -18.30
C ASN A 355 -2.11 10.68 -17.47
N ARG A 356 -3.02 10.06 -16.69
CA ARG A 356 -2.72 8.89 -15.87
C ARG A 356 -2.15 7.70 -16.66
N ARG A 357 -2.62 7.48 -17.89
CA ARG A 357 -2.14 6.36 -18.73
C ARG A 357 -0.69 6.56 -19.14
N ALA A 358 -0.34 7.76 -19.59
CA ALA A 358 1.03 8.11 -19.97
C ALA A 358 2.01 7.92 -18.79
N ILE A 359 1.60 8.31 -17.56
CA ILE A 359 2.39 8.06 -16.35
C ILE A 359 2.55 6.57 -16.07
N GLN A 360 1.48 5.78 -16.18
CA GLN A 360 1.55 4.33 -15.96
C GLN A 360 2.48 3.63 -16.97
N GLU A 361 2.41 4.02 -18.25
CA GLU A 361 3.31 3.54 -19.30
C GLU A 361 4.76 3.94 -19.02
N ASP A 362 5.01 5.17 -18.55
CA ASP A 362 6.33 5.66 -18.18
C ASP A 362 6.91 4.90 -16.99
N ILE A 363 6.09 4.61 -15.98
CA ILE A 363 6.44 3.77 -14.84
C ILE A 363 6.75 2.34 -15.29
N ALA A 364 5.95 1.77 -16.19
CA ALA A 364 6.19 0.43 -16.72
C ALA A 364 7.53 0.37 -17.50
N ARG A 365 7.83 1.38 -18.31
CA ARG A 365 9.11 1.52 -19.01
C ARG A 365 10.28 1.68 -18.04
N ALA A 366 10.14 2.58 -17.07
CA ALA A 366 11.13 2.82 -16.02
C ALA A 366 11.46 1.54 -15.23
N ARG A 367 10.46 0.69 -14.96
CA ARG A 367 10.68 -0.61 -14.30
C ARG A 367 11.50 -1.60 -15.14
N ALA A 368 11.42 -1.51 -16.47
CA ALA A 368 12.21 -2.37 -17.35
C ALA A 368 13.69 -1.95 -17.41
N GLU A 369 13.99 -0.68 -17.15
CA GLU A 369 15.33 -0.10 -17.20
C GLU A 369 15.84 0.20 -15.77
N GLU A 370 16.78 -0.58 -15.24
CA GLU A 370 17.22 -0.51 -13.82
C GLU A 370 17.65 0.88 -13.30
N THR A 371 18.12 1.78 -14.17
CA THR A 371 18.54 3.14 -13.79
C THR A 371 17.53 4.22 -14.16
N ALA A 372 16.43 3.88 -14.82
CA ALA A 372 15.48 4.86 -15.33
C ALA A 372 14.40 5.11 -14.28
N TRP A 373 14.47 6.28 -13.64
CA TRP A 373 13.29 6.82 -12.98
C TRP A 373 12.27 7.27 -14.04
N PRO A 374 10.96 7.23 -13.72
CA PRO A 374 9.96 7.87 -14.55
C PRO A 374 10.38 9.31 -14.84
N ARG A 375 10.41 9.67 -16.13
CA ARG A 375 10.75 11.02 -16.59
C ARG A 375 9.55 11.94 -16.50
N LEU A 376 8.35 11.36 -16.60
CA LEU A 376 7.10 12.10 -16.52
C LEU A 376 6.67 12.30 -15.07
N HIS A 377 6.36 13.54 -14.73
CA HIS A 377 5.76 13.93 -13.46
C HIS A 377 4.26 14.07 -13.62
N PHE A 378 3.51 13.43 -12.72
CA PHE A 378 2.07 13.64 -12.66
C PHE A 378 1.78 15.02 -12.05
N LEU A 379 1.05 15.84 -12.81
CA LEU A 379 0.62 17.14 -12.35
C LEU A 379 -0.66 16.99 -11.51
N TRP A 380 -0.56 17.36 -10.24
CA TRP A 380 -1.61 17.21 -9.24
C TRP A 380 -1.48 18.33 -8.20
N GLY A 381 -2.59 18.75 -7.61
CA GLY A 381 -2.69 19.90 -6.69
C GLY A 381 -1.64 19.98 -5.56
N GLN A 382 -1.07 18.86 -5.10
CA GLN A 382 -0.06 18.85 -4.04
C GLN A 382 1.39 18.89 -4.54
N HIS A 383 1.62 18.96 -5.85
CA HIS A 383 2.99 19.05 -6.38
C HIS A 383 3.67 20.34 -5.91
N PRO A 384 4.95 20.30 -5.47
CA PRO A 384 5.69 21.51 -5.05
C PRO A 384 5.73 22.62 -6.11
N VAL A 385 5.65 22.26 -7.39
CA VAL A 385 5.63 23.20 -8.52
C VAL A 385 4.34 24.04 -8.54
N LEU A 386 3.19 23.46 -8.19
CA LEU A 386 1.92 24.18 -8.16
C LEU A 386 1.88 25.14 -6.97
N SER A 387 2.30 24.68 -5.79
CA SER A 387 2.44 25.56 -4.61
C SER A 387 3.40 26.73 -4.88
N TRP A 388 4.51 26.50 -5.58
CA TRP A 388 5.40 27.58 -6.00
C TRP A 388 4.71 28.54 -6.96
N LEU A 389 4.00 28.04 -7.96
CA LEU A 389 3.27 28.86 -8.91
C LEU A 389 2.22 29.73 -8.20
N GLU A 390 1.43 29.14 -7.30
CA GLU A 390 0.46 29.86 -6.48
C GLU A 390 1.09 31.01 -5.69
N ASP A 391 2.20 30.75 -5.00
CA ASP A 391 2.91 31.79 -4.24
C ASP A 391 3.42 32.92 -5.14
N LYS A 392 3.91 32.61 -6.35
CA LYS A 392 4.35 33.62 -7.31
C LYS A 392 3.20 34.45 -7.85
N LEU A 393 2.07 33.83 -8.13
CA LEU A 393 0.87 34.52 -8.58
C LEU A 393 0.29 35.41 -7.46
N LEU A 394 0.26 34.91 -6.22
CA LEU A 394 -0.22 35.66 -5.06
C LEU A 394 0.70 36.81 -4.66
N ALA A 395 2.02 36.67 -4.86
CA ALA A 395 2.99 37.74 -4.61
C ALA A 395 2.76 39.00 -5.47
N ARG A 396 1.90 38.93 -6.50
CA ARG A 396 1.46 40.10 -7.29
C ARG A 396 0.53 41.03 -6.53
N PHE A 397 -0.12 40.54 -5.47
CA PHE A 397 -1.06 41.31 -4.65
C PHE A 397 -0.40 41.67 -3.32
N SER A 398 -0.64 42.90 -2.83
CA SER A 398 -0.16 43.28 -1.51
C SER A 398 -0.91 42.52 -0.42
N ARG A 399 -0.29 42.42 0.77
CA ARG A 399 -0.94 41.78 1.92
C ARG A 399 -2.21 42.54 2.30
N HIS A 400 -3.29 41.80 2.57
CA HIS A 400 -4.60 42.33 2.98
C HIS A 400 -5.33 43.19 1.94
N GLU A 401 -4.99 43.06 0.66
CA GLU A 401 -5.71 43.68 -0.44
C GLU A 401 -6.50 42.64 -1.25
N ALA A 402 -7.65 43.06 -1.78
CA ALA A 402 -8.44 42.25 -2.71
C ALA A 402 -8.47 42.95 -4.08
N PRO A 403 -8.20 42.22 -5.18
CA PRO A 403 -8.26 42.79 -6.53
C PRO A 403 -9.68 43.23 -6.89
N VAL A 404 -9.76 44.36 -7.59
CA VAL A 404 -11.01 44.89 -8.15
C VAL A 404 -10.99 44.73 -9.68
N LEU A 405 -12.00 44.07 -10.22
CA LEU A 405 -12.18 43.85 -11.64
C LEU A 405 -13.35 44.70 -12.15
N ALA A 406 -13.05 45.63 -13.05
CA ALA A 406 -14.06 46.37 -13.80
C ALA A 406 -14.57 45.53 -14.97
N LEU A 407 -15.88 45.29 -15.03
CA LEU A 407 -16.51 44.51 -16.10
C LEU A 407 -17.45 45.39 -16.94
N PRO A 408 -16.93 46.14 -17.94
CA PRO A 408 -17.75 47.01 -18.78
C PRO A 408 -18.78 46.20 -19.57
N GLY A 409 -20.05 46.63 -19.53
CA GLY A 409 -21.15 46.01 -20.27
C GLY A 409 -21.71 44.71 -19.68
N LYS A 410 -21.13 44.18 -18.59
CA LYS A 410 -21.63 43.00 -17.87
C LYS A 410 -22.32 43.33 -16.55
N LEU A 411 -21.92 44.44 -15.91
CA LEU A 411 -22.51 44.97 -14.68
C LEU A 411 -22.98 46.41 -14.93
N LYS A 412 -24.09 46.82 -14.32
CA LYS A 412 -24.57 48.20 -14.38
C LYS A 412 -23.66 49.13 -13.54
N PRO A 413 -23.55 50.42 -13.87
CA PRO A 413 -22.85 51.37 -13.02
C PRO A 413 -23.44 51.38 -11.59
N GLY A 414 -22.60 51.15 -10.59
CA GLY A 414 -23.00 51.03 -9.18
C GLY A 414 -23.46 49.62 -8.76
N GLU A 415 -23.40 48.63 -9.64
CA GLU A 415 -23.58 47.21 -9.32
C GLU A 415 -22.22 46.61 -8.94
N HIS A 416 -22.16 45.98 -7.76
CA HIS A 416 -20.94 45.40 -7.20
C HIS A 416 -21.18 43.97 -6.71
N VAL A 417 -20.24 43.07 -7.00
CA VAL A 417 -20.26 41.69 -6.51
C VAL A 417 -18.95 41.41 -5.77
N PHE A 418 -19.04 41.19 -4.45
CA PHE A 418 -17.87 40.84 -3.63
C PHE A 418 -17.76 39.32 -3.57
N ILE A 419 -16.68 38.75 -4.12
CA ILE A 419 -16.40 37.32 -4.06
C ILE A 419 -15.77 37.02 -2.70
N VAL A 420 -16.42 36.14 -1.93
CA VAL A 420 -16.06 35.80 -0.56
C VAL A 420 -15.79 34.30 -0.45
N SER A 421 -14.69 33.96 0.21
CA SER A 421 -14.41 32.61 0.68
C SER A 421 -14.59 32.58 2.20
N GLY A 422 -15.58 31.81 2.67
CA GLY A 422 -15.80 31.55 4.08
C GLY A 422 -15.24 30.19 4.48
N LEU A 423 -14.52 30.14 5.61
CA LEU A 423 -13.96 28.92 6.17
C LEU A 423 -14.35 28.77 7.64
N ILE A 424 -14.85 27.59 8.02
CA ILE A 424 -15.06 27.21 9.42
C ILE A 424 -14.24 25.95 9.71
N PRO A 425 -13.18 26.06 10.52
CA PRO A 425 -12.42 24.90 10.95
C PRO A 425 -13.12 24.14 12.08
N ASN A 426 -12.66 22.93 12.36
CA ASN A 426 -12.93 22.27 13.64
C ASN A 426 -12.01 22.78 14.74
N ARG A 427 -12.19 22.25 15.96
CA ARG A 427 -11.35 22.58 17.13
C ARG A 427 -9.88 22.17 16.99
N LYS A 428 -9.54 21.36 15.99
CA LYS A 428 -8.16 21.02 15.63
C LYS A 428 -7.56 21.96 14.57
N GLY A 429 -8.32 22.92 14.07
CA GLY A 429 -7.89 23.83 13.01
C GLY A 429 -8.01 23.26 11.60
N HIS A 430 -8.60 22.07 11.41
CA HIS A 430 -8.83 21.52 10.08
C HIS A 430 -10.08 22.14 9.44
N PRO A 431 -10.03 22.53 8.16
CA PRO A 431 -11.17 23.12 7.46
C PRO A 431 -12.29 22.07 7.31
N LEU A 432 -13.46 22.31 7.92
CA LEU A 432 -14.64 21.44 7.78
C LEU A 432 -15.66 21.99 6.79
N ILE A 433 -15.88 23.30 6.83
CA ILE A 433 -16.81 23.99 5.95
C ILE A 433 -16.02 25.03 5.18
N GLN A 434 -15.99 24.88 3.87
CA GLN A 434 -15.46 25.88 2.96
C GLN A 434 -16.55 26.21 1.94
N HIS A 435 -16.87 27.49 1.80
CA HIS A 435 -17.94 27.94 0.91
C HIS A 435 -17.53 29.21 0.19
N TRP A 436 -17.67 29.19 -1.13
CA TRP A 436 -17.37 30.30 -2.03
C TRP A 436 -18.69 30.88 -2.55
N PHE A 437 -18.90 32.17 -2.33
CA PHE A 437 -20.13 32.85 -2.73
C PHE A 437 -19.85 34.33 -2.99
N GLY A 438 -20.75 34.99 -3.73
CA GLY A 438 -20.72 36.42 -3.97
C GLY A 438 -21.78 37.16 -3.17
N ILE A 439 -21.45 38.34 -2.68
CA ILE A 439 -22.41 39.29 -2.12
C ILE A 439 -22.73 40.33 -3.18
N HIS A 440 -23.99 40.37 -3.61
CA HIS A 440 -24.47 41.28 -4.65
C HIS A 440 -25.06 42.55 -4.03
N LEU A 441 -24.51 43.69 -4.44
CA LEU A 441 -24.91 45.03 -4.01
C LEU A 441 -25.29 45.89 -5.21
N LEU A 442 -26.37 46.66 -5.06
CA LEU A 442 -26.75 47.73 -5.98
C LEU A 442 -26.70 49.07 -5.23
N GLY A 443 -25.73 49.91 -5.57
CA GLY A 443 -25.38 51.09 -4.79
C GLY A 443 -24.94 50.71 -3.38
N ASN A 444 -25.71 51.16 -2.37
CA ASN A 444 -25.50 50.79 -0.97
C ASN A 444 -26.47 49.69 -0.47
N GLY A 445 -27.35 49.18 -1.35
CA GLY A 445 -28.36 48.20 -1.00
C GLY A 445 -27.88 46.77 -1.20
N PHE A 446 -28.15 45.89 -0.23
CA PHE A 446 -27.95 44.45 -0.37
C PHE A 446 -29.10 43.81 -1.14
N GLU A 447 -28.82 43.22 -2.30
CA GLU A 447 -29.82 42.50 -3.10
C GLU A 447 -29.87 41.01 -2.76
N GLY A 448 -28.73 40.39 -2.45
CA GLY A 448 -28.67 38.97 -2.17
C GLY A 448 -27.26 38.39 -2.14
N HIS A 449 -27.19 37.07 -1.98
CA HIS A 449 -25.97 36.30 -2.25
C HIS A 449 -26.18 35.42 -3.48
N VAL A 450 -25.09 35.13 -4.17
CA VAL A 450 -25.05 34.35 -5.40
C VAL A 450 -23.99 33.27 -5.22
N GLU A 451 -24.23 32.05 -5.69
CA GLU A 451 -23.25 30.98 -5.62
C GLU A 451 -22.05 31.29 -6.53
N PHE A 452 -20.86 30.78 -6.20
CA PHE A 452 -19.68 31.08 -7.00
C PHE A 452 -19.79 30.56 -8.45
N GLU A 453 -20.39 29.39 -8.64
CA GLU A 453 -20.65 28.80 -9.97
C GLU A 453 -21.50 29.73 -10.84
N ASP A 454 -22.58 30.28 -10.28
CA ASP A 454 -23.45 31.25 -10.95
C ASP A 454 -22.69 32.54 -11.32
N ILE A 455 -21.73 32.98 -10.49
CA ILE A 455 -20.88 34.15 -10.78
C ILE A 455 -19.96 33.85 -11.96
N VAL A 456 -19.34 32.67 -11.95
CA VAL A 456 -18.46 32.21 -13.03
C VAL A 456 -19.21 32.18 -14.36
N ASP A 457 -20.40 31.58 -14.38
CA ASP A 457 -21.25 31.47 -15.57
C ASP A 457 -21.81 32.83 -16.02
N ARG A 458 -22.36 33.62 -15.09
CA ARG A 458 -22.98 34.93 -15.39
C ARG A 458 -21.97 35.91 -15.98
N PHE A 459 -20.75 35.94 -15.45
CA PHE A 459 -19.73 36.90 -15.86
C PHE A 459 -18.70 36.32 -16.85
N GLY A 460 -18.78 35.02 -17.16
CA GLY A 460 -17.86 34.34 -18.08
C GLY A 460 -16.41 34.34 -17.58
N LEU A 461 -16.23 34.20 -16.26
CA LEU A 461 -14.90 34.14 -15.65
C LEU A 461 -14.23 32.81 -16.07
N GLY A 462 -13.07 32.86 -16.70
CA GLY A 462 -12.33 31.66 -17.13
C GLY A 462 -12.59 31.19 -18.56
N SER A 463 -13.70 31.58 -19.20
CA SER A 463 -14.08 31.12 -20.56
C SER A 463 -14.09 32.24 -21.63
N GLY A 464 -13.77 33.48 -21.27
CA GLY A 464 -13.78 34.62 -22.19
C GLY A 464 -12.64 35.62 -21.99
N VAL A 465 -12.30 36.38 -23.05
CA VAL A 465 -11.38 37.50 -22.97
C VAL A 465 -12.11 38.68 -22.33
N LEU A 466 -11.79 38.96 -21.07
CA LEU A 466 -12.28 40.15 -20.38
C LEU A 466 -11.51 41.37 -20.88
N ALA A 467 -12.22 42.35 -21.43
CA ALA A 467 -11.61 43.60 -21.89
C ALA A 467 -11.11 44.39 -20.67
N ASN A 468 -9.78 44.54 -20.54
CA ASN A 468 -9.17 45.42 -19.56
C ASN A 468 -8.98 46.81 -20.19
N PRO A 469 -9.79 47.83 -19.82
CA PRO A 469 -9.68 49.17 -20.40
C PRO A 469 -8.44 49.94 -19.93
N GLY A 470 -7.64 49.38 -19.00
CA GLY A 470 -6.43 50.03 -18.45
C GLY A 470 -6.71 51.27 -17.59
N ARG A 471 -7.98 51.50 -17.22
CA ARG A 471 -8.39 52.63 -16.37
C ARG A 471 -8.38 52.21 -14.91
N ALA A 472 -7.84 53.07 -14.05
CA ALA A 472 -7.93 52.90 -12.60
C ALA A 472 -9.38 53.06 -12.14
N VAL A 473 -9.83 52.13 -11.30
CA VAL A 473 -11.16 52.16 -10.67
C VAL A 473 -11.03 52.89 -9.33
N ASP A 474 -11.98 53.77 -9.01
CA ASP A 474 -12.05 54.37 -7.67
C ASP A 474 -12.48 53.32 -6.64
N VAL A 475 -11.57 52.99 -5.72
CA VAL A 475 -11.77 51.97 -4.68
C VAL A 475 -12.33 52.52 -3.38
N ALA A 476 -12.34 53.85 -3.18
CA ALA A 476 -12.76 54.46 -1.92
C ALA A 476 -14.24 54.17 -1.56
N PRO A 477 -15.19 54.17 -2.52
CA PRO A 477 -16.58 53.77 -2.24
C PRO A 477 -16.70 52.29 -1.87
N LEU A 478 -15.96 51.41 -2.56
CA LEU A 478 -15.97 49.97 -2.32
C LEU A 478 -15.43 49.62 -0.93
N ALA A 479 -14.37 50.32 -0.49
CA ALA A 479 -13.78 50.11 0.83
C ALA A 479 -14.76 50.44 1.98
N LYS A 480 -15.68 51.40 1.78
CA LYS A 480 -16.72 51.74 2.77
C LYS A 480 -17.79 50.66 2.92
N LEU A 481 -18.03 49.87 1.87
CA LEU A 481 -19.01 48.78 1.87
C LEU A 481 -18.47 47.49 2.52
N LEU A 482 -17.14 47.35 2.69
CA LEU A 482 -16.51 46.14 3.22
C LEU A 482 -17.06 45.68 4.59
N PRO A 483 -17.27 46.55 5.60
CA PRO A 483 -17.78 46.11 6.90
C PRO A 483 -19.16 45.45 6.80
N ASP A 484 -20.04 46.01 5.97
CA ASP A 484 -21.40 45.52 5.76
C ASP A 484 -21.38 44.17 5.00
N VAL A 485 -20.52 44.05 3.99
CA VAL A 485 -20.28 42.80 3.26
C VAL A 485 -19.78 41.70 4.21
N VAL A 486 -18.79 42.01 5.05
CA VAL A 486 -18.25 41.03 6.02
C VAL A 486 -19.31 40.63 7.05
N PHE A 487 -20.15 41.56 7.50
CA PHE A 487 -21.26 41.26 8.38
C PHE A 487 -22.25 40.28 7.73
N LYS A 488 -22.67 40.54 6.48
CA LYS A 488 -23.55 39.65 5.73
C LYS A 488 -22.93 38.29 5.43
N ALA A 489 -21.64 38.25 5.11
CA ALA A 489 -20.90 37.00 4.91
C ALA A 489 -20.91 36.12 6.18
N ARG A 490 -20.75 36.73 7.36
CA ARG A 490 -20.82 36.01 8.64
C ARG A 490 -22.22 35.45 8.93
N GLU A 491 -23.29 36.18 8.57
CA GLU A 491 -24.66 35.67 8.71
C GLU A 491 -24.88 34.42 7.83
N ILE A 492 -24.38 34.44 6.59
CA ILE A 492 -24.49 33.30 5.66
C ILE A 492 -23.69 32.10 6.19
N MET A 493 -22.45 32.30 6.62
CA MET A 493 -21.61 31.23 7.16
C MET A 493 -22.17 30.61 8.44
N THR A 494 -22.81 31.42 9.30
CA THR A 494 -23.50 30.91 10.50
C THR A 494 -24.67 29.97 10.13
N LYS A 495 -25.43 30.29 9.07
CA LYS A 495 -26.49 29.41 8.56
C LYS A 495 -25.93 28.11 8.00
N GLN A 496 -24.85 28.18 7.22
CA GLN A 496 -24.15 27.00 6.69
C GLN A 496 -23.63 26.09 7.80
N ARG A 497 -23.08 26.68 8.88
CA ARG A 497 -22.68 25.95 10.07
C ARG A 497 -23.84 25.21 10.73
N ALA A 498 -24.96 25.89 10.95
CA ALA A 498 -26.14 25.27 11.57
C ALA A 498 -26.67 24.09 10.73
N ALA A 499 -26.67 24.21 9.41
CA ALA A 499 -27.03 23.13 8.50
C ALA A 499 -26.05 21.95 8.59
N PHE A 500 -24.75 22.23 8.65
CA PHE A 500 -23.71 21.21 8.82
C PHE A 500 -23.82 20.49 10.18
N GLU A 501 -23.99 21.22 11.27
CA GLU A 501 -24.19 20.65 12.61
C GLU A 501 -25.43 19.75 12.67
N THR A 502 -26.54 20.18 12.05
CA THR A 502 -27.77 19.36 11.97
C THR A 502 -27.54 18.04 11.23
N ARG A 503 -26.69 18.04 10.18
CA ARG A 503 -26.33 16.84 9.41
C ARG A 503 -25.38 15.91 10.17
N ILE A 504 -24.39 16.48 10.87
CA ILE A 504 -23.31 15.71 11.53
C ILE A 504 -23.70 15.23 12.92
N GLN A 505 -24.56 15.95 13.64
CA GLN A 505 -24.92 15.61 15.02
C GLN A 505 -25.49 14.17 15.18
N PRO A 506 -26.34 13.65 14.29
CA PRO A 506 -26.78 12.25 14.35
C PRO A 506 -25.62 11.26 14.17
N GLN A 507 -24.70 11.52 13.24
CA GLN A 507 -23.54 10.67 12.98
C GLN A 507 -22.58 10.67 14.18
N LEU A 508 -22.31 11.86 14.76
CA LEU A 508 -21.50 12.00 15.97
C LEU A 508 -22.13 11.21 17.13
N LYS A 509 -23.45 11.29 17.30
CA LYS A 509 -24.16 10.55 18.36
C LYS A 509 -24.08 9.04 18.15
N ASP A 510 -24.22 8.56 16.92
CA ASP A 510 -24.09 7.14 16.58
C ASP A 510 -22.66 6.62 16.83
N GLN A 511 -21.65 7.36 16.37
CA GLN A 511 -20.24 7.01 16.59
C GLN A 511 -19.88 6.95 18.07
N LEU A 512 -20.34 7.92 18.87
CA LEU A 512 -20.15 7.90 20.32
C LEU A 512 -20.89 6.74 20.99
N ALA A 513 -22.09 6.39 20.55
CA ALA A 513 -22.84 5.26 21.07
C ALA A 513 -22.17 3.91 20.76
N ARG A 514 -21.64 3.73 19.54
CA ARG A 514 -20.85 2.56 19.15
C ARG A 514 -19.58 2.45 20.00
N LEU A 515 -18.89 3.57 20.22
CA LEU A 515 -17.70 3.61 21.06
C LEU A 515 -18.01 3.23 22.52
N ASP A 516 -19.12 3.74 23.07
CA ASP A 516 -19.57 3.37 24.42
C ASP A 516 -19.90 1.88 24.53
N GLU A 517 -20.49 1.28 23.49
CA GLU A 517 -20.78 -0.16 23.44
C GLU A 517 -19.49 -0.99 23.35
N LEU A 518 -18.53 -0.59 22.51
CA LEU A 518 -17.22 -1.23 22.44
C LEU A 518 -16.48 -1.16 23.78
N ARG A 519 -16.54 -0.02 24.47
CA ARG A 519 -15.96 0.12 25.80
C ARG A 519 -16.57 -0.88 26.79
N ARG A 520 -17.89 -1.04 26.81
CA ARG A 520 -18.57 -2.02 27.70
C ARG A 520 -18.12 -3.45 27.40
N ARG A 521 -17.98 -3.81 26.13
CA ARG A 521 -17.49 -5.14 25.73
C ARG A 521 -16.07 -5.37 26.24
N HIS A 522 -15.18 -4.39 26.06
CA HIS A 522 -13.80 -4.49 26.51
C HIS A 522 -13.69 -4.53 28.04
N ASP A 523 -14.53 -3.78 28.77
CA ASP A 523 -14.61 -3.85 30.23
C ASP A 523 -15.01 -5.27 30.70
N CYS A 524 -15.99 -5.89 30.04
CA CYS A 524 -16.41 -7.28 30.32
C CYS A 524 -15.29 -8.29 30.02
N GLN A 525 -14.55 -8.08 28.93
CA GLN A 525 -13.46 -8.95 28.52
C GLN A 525 -12.25 -8.88 29.45
N ILE A 526 -11.88 -7.68 29.92
CA ILE A 526 -10.87 -7.51 30.98
C ILE A 526 -11.27 -8.33 32.20
N GLN A 527 -12.55 -8.28 32.59
CA GLN A 527 -13.05 -9.05 33.72
C GLN A 527 -12.87 -10.57 33.50
N LEU A 528 -13.30 -11.10 32.36
CA LEU A 528 -13.16 -12.52 32.00
C LEU A 528 -11.70 -12.99 31.93
N TYR A 529 -10.81 -12.18 31.33
CA TYR A 529 -9.38 -12.50 31.18
C TYR A 529 -8.68 -12.71 32.52
N PHE A 530 -8.98 -11.88 33.51
CA PHE A 530 -8.38 -11.98 34.84
C PHE A 530 -9.07 -13.00 35.76
N GLU A 531 -10.31 -13.41 35.47
CA GLU A 531 -11.01 -14.49 36.19
C GLU A 531 -10.41 -15.88 35.89
N GLY A 532 -9.80 -16.08 34.71
CA GLY A 532 -9.16 -17.35 34.31
C GLY A 532 -7.71 -17.57 34.79
N MET A 533 -7.06 -16.57 35.41
CA MET A 533 -5.64 -16.63 35.75
C MET A 533 -5.33 -17.23 37.13
N LYS A 534 -4.44 -18.22 37.16
CA LYS A 534 -3.89 -18.81 38.41
C LYS A 534 -2.73 -17.99 38.98
N LEU A 535 -2.96 -16.73 39.34
CA LEU A 535 -1.98 -15.84 39.99
C LEU A 535 -2.44 -15.41 41.39
N PRO A 536 -1.55 -14.87 42.26
CA PRO A 536 -1.97 -14.32 43.56
C PRO A 536 -2.95 -13.15 43.40
N GLU A 537 -4.06 -13.16 44.17
CA GLU A 537 -5.18 -12.20 44.05
C GLU A 537 -4.77 -10.73 44.05
N HIS A 538 -3.76 -10.36 44.85
CA HIS A 538 -3.25 -8.98 44.91
C HIS A 538 -2.64 -8.51 43.58
N ARG A 539 -1.83 -9.36 42.91
CA ARG A 539 -1.22 -9.00 41.62
C ARG A 539 -2.24 -8.98 40.49
N ILE A 540 -3.24 -9.85 40.54
CA ILE A 540 -4.35 -9.88 39.58
C ILE A 540 -5.12 -8.56 39.70
N ARG A 541 -5.46 -8.13 40.93
CA ARG A 541 -6.17 -6.87 41.17
C ARG A 541 -5.39 -5.66 40.65
N ASP A 542 -4.11 -5.55 40.97
CA ASP A 542 -3.28 -4.41 40.55
C ASP A 542 -3.12 -4.35 39.02
N ARG A 543 -2.88 -5.49 38.36
CA ARG A 543 -2.78 -5.56 36.89
C ARG A 543 -4.11 -5.27 36.21
N ARG A 544 -5.21 -5.77 36.75
CA ARG A 544 -6.57 -5.50 36.25
C ARG A 544 -6.89 -4.02 36.33
N GLU A 545 -6.61 -3.38 37.47
CA GLU A 545 -6.85 -1.95 37.66
C GLU A 545 -5.97 -1.10 36.73
N SER A 546 -4.70 -1.47 36.55
CA SER A 546 -3.81 -0.80 35.60
C SER A 546 -4.32 -0.92 34.16
N LYS A 547 -4.72 -2.13 33.72
CA LYS A 547 -5.22 -2.36 32.37
C LYS A 547 -6.56 -1.64 32.13
N TYR A 548 -7.44 -1.65 33.12
CA TYR A 548 -8.69 -0.91 33.09
C TYR A 548 -8.44 0.60 32.93
N ARG A 549 -7.51 1.19 33.69
CA ARG A 549 -7.16 2.62 33.55
C ARG A 549 -6.57 2.95 32.18
N GLU A 550 -5.67 2.12 31.66
CA GLU A 550 -5.08 2.30 30.33
C GLU A 550 -6.15 2.32 29.23
N VAL A 551 -7.07 1.36 29.27
CA VAL A 551 -8.18 1.25 28.33
C VAL A 551 -9.12 2.45 28.44
N GLN A 552 -9.51 2.83 29.66
CA GLN A 552 -10.39 3.98 29.87
C GLN A 552 -9.73 5.28 29.37
N GLN A 553 -8.41 5.44 29.58
CA GLN A 553 -7.67 6.58 29.05
C GLN A 553 -7.71 6.59 27.51
N LEU A 554 -7.47 5.44 26.85
CA LEU A 554 -7.53 5.32 25.40
C LEU A 554 -8.91 5.69 24.84
N PHE A 555 -9.99 5.19 25.46
CA PHE A 555 -11.35 5.52 25.06
C PHE A 555 -11.67 7.00 25.28
N GLU A 556 -11.19 7.61 26.37
CA GLU A 556 -11.37 9.04 26.64
C GLU A 556 -10.63 9.90 25.61
N GLU A 557 -9.38 9.58 25.30
CA GLU A 557 -8.57 10.23 24.27
C GLU A 557 -9.24 10.13 22.89
N TYR A 558 -9.75 8.95 22.53
CA TYR A 558 -10.45 8.76 21.27
C TYR A 558 -11.79 9.51 21.23
N ARG A 559 -12.52 9.55 22.34
CA ARG A 559 -13.75 10.32 22.47
C ARG A 559 -13.51 11.81 22.29
N ASP A 560 -12.46 12.35 22.91
CA ASP A 560 -12.06 13.74 22.73
C ASP A 560 -11.56 14.00 21.32
N TRP A 561 -10.86 13.03 20.70
CA TRP A 561 -10.49 13.11 19.30
C TRP A 561 -11.72 13.22 18.39
N ILE A 562 -12.76 12.40 18.59
CA ILE A 562 -14.02 12.46 17.83
C ILE A 562 -14.68 13.83 18.01
N ARG A 563 -14.85 14.27 19.27
CA ARG A 563 -15.49 15.57 19.58
C ARG A 563 -14.75 16.72 18.92
N ASN A 564 -13.43 16.77 19.07
CA ASN A 564 -12.61 17.86 18.52
C ASN A 564 -12.57 17.84 16.99
N THR A 565 -12.73 16.66 16.38
CA THR A 565 -12.72 16.52 14.92
C THR A 565 -14.05 16.90 14.29
N MET A 566 -15.18 16.54 14.93
CA MET A 566 -16.53 16.77 14.39
C MET A 566 -17.19 18.06 14.87
N THR A 567 -16.67 18.71 15.91
CA THR A 567 -17.19 20.00 16.40
C THR A 567 -16.54 21.16 15.66
N THR A 568 -17.36 22.00 15.05
CA THR A 568 -16.93 23.23 14.37
C THR A 568 -16.64 24.37 15.35
N GLU A 569 -15.72 25.26 14.96
CA GLU A 569 -15.45 26.52 15.67
C GLU A 569 -16.60 27.54 15.54
N ASP A 570 -16.64 28.49 16.47
CA ASP A 570 -17.75 29.44 16.54
C ASP A 570 -17.69 30.57 15.52
N LYS A 571 -16.47 30.97 15.15
CA LYS A 571 -16.24 32.16 14.33
C LYS A 571 -15.76 31.75 12.94
N PRO A 572 -16.49 32.11 11.87
CA PRO A 572 -16.02 31.88 10.52
C PRO A 572 -14.85 32.82 10.19
N TYR A 573 -13.83 32.26 9.53
CA TYR A 573 -12.82 33.04 8.85
C TYR A 573 -13.38 33.49 7.49
N ILE A 574 -13.43 34.80 7.26
CA ILE A 574 -13.97 35.40 6.04
C ILE A 574 -12.82 36.06 5.29
N LYS A 575 -12.63 35.65 4.02
CA LYS A 575 -11.66 36.25 3.11
C LYS A 575 -12.40 36.83 1.90
N ILE A 576 -12.19 38.12 1.64
CA ILE A 576 -12.62 38.74 0.38
C ILE A 576 -11.57 38.40 -0.67
N CYS A 577 -11.96 37.64 -1.70
CA CYS A 577 -11.06 37.14 -2.72
C CYS A 577 -10.91 38.12 -3.89
N ALA A 578 -12.01 38.76 -4.30
CA ALA A 578 -12.02 39.76 -5.37
C ALA A 578 -13.33 40.57 -5.33
N VAL A 579 -13.36 41.72 -6.02
CA VAL A 579 -14.57 42.54 -6.20
C VAL A 579 -14.81 42.74 -7.69
N LEU A 580 -15.99 42.42 -8.17
CA LEU A 580 -16.44 42.73 -9.53
C LEU A 580 -17.28 44.02 -9.48
N THR A 581 -17.02 44.97 -10.36
CA THR A 581 -17.75 46.24 -10.41
C THR A 581 -18.13 46.63 -11.82
N GLY A 582 -19.35 47.16 -11.99
CA GLY A 582 -19.77 47.84 -13.21
C GLY A 582 -19.16 49.23 -13.29
N VAL A 583 -18.65 49.58 -14.47
CA VAL A 583 -18.03 50.88 -14.78
C VAL A 583 -18.68 51.47 -16.02
#